data_AF-A0A847XST0-F1
#
_entry.id   AF-A0A847XST0-F1
#
_cell.length_a   1.000
_cell.length_b   1.000
_cell.length_c   1.000
_cell.angle_alpha   90.00
_cell.angle_beta   90.00
_cell.angle_gamma   90.00
#
_symmetry.space_group_name_H-M   'P 1'
#
loop_
_entity.id
_entity.type
_entity.pdbx_description
1 polymer ?
#
loop_
_entity_poly.entity_id
_entity_poly.type
_entity_poly.pdbx_seq_one_letter_code
_entity_poly.pdbx_strand_id
1 'polypeptide(L)'
;MPKILVIDDEKAIRNTLKDVLEYEKYKVDLAEDGPSGLALFSEKKYDIVLCDIKMQKMDGLEVLQKIMEISTVTPVVMISGHGNIDTAVEAIKKGAYDFLEKPLDLNRLLITIRNAMDKSSLITQTQVLRKKVSKMYEIIGESEAINKVREMIDRIAPTEARVLITGANGTGKE
;
A
#
# COMPACT_ATOMS: atom_id res chain seq x y z
N MET A 1 9.64 8.12 12.78
CA MET A 1 9.88 9.07 11.66
C MET A 1 9.62 8.32 10.38
N PRO A 2 8.75 8.84 9.50
CA PRO A 2 8.46 8.19 8.23
C PRO A 2 9.72 8.07 7.38
N LYS A 3 9.82 6.95 6.67
CA LYS A 3 10.95 6.62 5.81
C LYS A 3 10.52 6.61 4.35
N ILE A 4 11.20 7.40 3.54
CA ILE A 4 10.94 7.62 2.12
C ILE A 4 12.06 6.98 1.33
N LEU A 5 11.71 6.20 0.31
CA LEU A 5 12.66 5.72 -0.70
C LEU A 5 12.51 6.60 -1.95
N VAL A 6 13.60 7.17 -2.43
CA VAL A 6 13.63 7.93 -3.69
C VAL A 6 14.45 7.16 -4.72
N ILE A 7 13.84 6.84 -5.86
CA ILE A 7 14.44 6.12 -6.97
C ILE A 7 14.38 7.05 -8.19
N ASP A 8 15.52 7.55 -8.63
CA ASP A 8 15.64 8.45 -9.79
C ASP A 8 17.07 8.31 -10.32
N ASP A 9 17.31 8.31 -11.63
CA ASP A 9 18.66 8.18 -12.19
C ASP A 9 19.43 9.53 -12.20
N GLU A 10 18.72 10.65 -12.09
CA GLU A 10 19.28 11.99 -12.02
C GLU A 10 19.76 12.35 -10.61
N LYS A 11 21.09 12.41 -10.42
CA LYS A 11 21.72 12.74 -9.13
C LYS A 11 21.26 14.09 -8.57
N ALA A 12 21.06 15.09 -9.42
CA ALA A 12 20.63 16.42 -9.01
C ALA A 12 19.23 16.40 -8.37
N ILE A 13 18.31 15.63 -8.95
CA ILE A 13 16.94 15.48 -8.44
C ILE A 13 16.94 14.69 -7.13
N ARG A 14 17.69 13.58 -7.05
CA ARG A 14 17.84 12.81 -5.81
C ARG A 14 18.33 13.67 -4.65
N ASN A 15 19.34 14.50 -4.87
CA ASN A 15 19.88 15.38 -3.84
C ASN A 15 18.87 16.46 -3.43
N THR A 16 18.19 17.08 -4.40
CA THR A 16 17.19 18.12 -4.13
C THR A 16 16.02 17.54 -3.30
N LEU A 17 15.52 16.37 -3.68
CA LEU A 17 14.48 15.66 -2.93
C LEU A 17 14.95 15.29 -1.53
N LYS A 18 16.18 14.80 -1.39
CA LYS A 18 16.75 14.49 -0.08
C LYS A 18 16.77 15.72 0.82
N ASP A 19 17.33 16.84 0.36
CA ASP A 19 17.48 18.05 1.17
C ASP A 19 16.12 18.59 1.63
N VAL A 20 15.14 18.64 0.73
CA VAL A 20 13.78 19.12 1.06
C VAL A 20 13.08 18.18 2.04
N LEU A 21 13.15 16.87 1.83
CA LEU A 21 12.47 15.89 2.68
C LEU A 21 13.14 15.75 4.05
N GLU A 22 14.47 15.83 4.13
CA GLU A 22 15.18 15.83 5.41
C GLU A 22 14.94 17.12 6.20
N TYR A 23 14.78 18.27 5.52
CA TYR A 23 14.35 19.52 6.17
C TYR A 23 12.97 19.38 6.84
N GLU A 24 12.05 18.66 6.19
CA GLU A 24 10.73 18.28 6.73
C GLU A 24 10.79 17.10 7.73
N LYS A 25 11.99 16.71 8.16
CA LYS A 25 12.28 15.67 9.17
C LYS A 25 11.89 14.24 8.75
N TYR A 26 11.85 13.96 7.45
CA TYR A 26 11.75 12.59 6.94
C TYR A 26 13.11 11.90 6.91
N LYS A 27 13.12 10.56 6.99
CA LYS A 27 14.31 9.76 6.69
C LYS A 27 14.28 9.39 5.22
N VAL A 28 15.35 9.68 4.48
CA VAL A 28 15.39 9.45 3.03
C VAL A 28 16.51 8.47 2.69
N ASP A 29 16.16 7.36 2.06
CA ASP A 29 17.13 6.50 1.38
C ASP A 29 17.04 6.77 -0.13
N LEU A 30 18.19 6.80 -0.80
CA LEU A 30 18.31 7.11 -2.23
C LEU A 30 18.75 5.86 -3.01
N ALA A 31 18.14 5.65 -4.17
CA ALA A 31 18.51 4.65 -5.15
C ALA A 31 18.75 5.32 -6.51
N GLU A 32 19.83 4.94 -7.19
CA GLU A 32 20.19 5.52 -8.49
C GLU A 32 19.56 4.78 -9.69
N ASP A 33 18.90 3.66 -9.45
CA ASP A 33 18.22 2.87 -10.47
C ASP A 33 17.15 1.96 -9.85
N GLY A 34 16.29 1.39 -10.71
CA GLY A 34 15.26 0.44 -10.29
C GLY A 34 15.78 -0.77 -9.51
N PRO A 35 16.82 -1.49 -9.97
CA PRO A 35 17.35 -2.65 -9.23
C PRO A 35 17.84 -2.33 -7.81
N SER A 36 18.59 -1.25 -7.62
CA SER A 36 19.04 -0.79 -6.29
C SER A 36 17.87 -0.35 -5.42
N GLY A 37 16.85 0.30 -6.01
CA GLY A 37 15.62 0.65 -5.32
C GLY A 37 14.84 -0.56 -4.84
N LEU A 38 14.69 -1.59 -5.66
CA LEU A 38 14.01 -2.84 -5.31
C LEU A 38 14.77 -3.66 -4.25
N ALA A 39 16.10 -3.68 -4.33
CA ALA A 39 16.94 -4.31 -3.31
C ALA A 39 16.73 -3.63 -1.95
N LEU A 40 16.80 -2.29 -1.91
CA LEU A 40 16.54 -1.51 -0.71
C LEU A 40 15.11 -1.74 -0.18
N PHE A 41 14.10 -1.76 -1.07
CA PHE A 41 12.70 -2.00 -0.71
C PHE A 41 12.47 -3.39 -0.10
N SER A 42 13.23 -4.40 -0.55
CA SER A 42 13.15 -5.75 -0.02
C SER A 42 13.82 -5.90 1.35
N GLU A 43 14.90 -5.16 1.60
CA GLU A 43 15.65 -5.21 2.85
C GLU A 43 15.03 -4.37 3.98
N LYS A 44 14.38 -3.26 3.63
CA LYS A 44 13.92 -2.24 4.58
C LYS A 44 12.46 -1.91 4.34
N LYS A 45 11.75 -1.54 5.41
CA LYS A 45 10.39 -1.02 5.31
C LYS A 45 10.40 0.49 5.01
N TYR A 46 9.56 0.89 4.07
CA TYR A 46 9.33 2.28 3.70
C TYR A 46 7.85 2.60 3.86
N ASP A 47 7.57 3.86 4.18
CA ASP A 47 6.20 4.38 4.31
C ASP A 47 5.67 4.93 2.98
N ILE A 48 6.58 5.31 2.08
CA ILE A 48 6.27 5.80 0.73
C ILE A 48 7.48 5.65 -0.18
N VAL A 49 7.23 5.41 -1.47
CA VAL A 49 8.26 5.37 -2.51
C VAL A 49 7.99 6.48 -3.53
N LEU A 50 9.02 7.26 -3.85
CA LEU A 50 9.04 8.20 -4.97
C LEU A 50 9.89 7.58 -6.08
N CYS A 51 9.31 7.35 -7.26
CA CYS A 51 9.97 6.63 -8.35
C CYS A 51 9.89 7.41 -9.65
N ASP A 52 11.02 7.70 -10.29
CA ASP A 52 11.02 8.25 -11.64
C ASP A 52 10.57 7.19 -12.66
N ILE A 53 9.81 7.60 -13.67
CA ILE A 53 9.34 6.69 -14.72
C ILE A 53 10.47 6.31 -15.67
N LYS A 54 11.29 7.26 -16.11
CA LYS A 54 12.27 7.05 -17.17
C LYS A 54 13.66 6.88 -16.59
N MET A 55 14.01 5.64 -16.27
CA MET A 55 15.37 5.29 -15.83
C MET A 55 16.06 4.35 -16.83
N GLN A 56 17.39 4.45 -16.95
CA GLN A 56 18.15 3.72 -17.98
C GLN A 56 18.19 2.18 -17.79
N LYS A 57 18.26 1.69 -16.55
CA LYS A 57 18.47 0.25 -16.28
C LYS A 57 17.18 -0.56 -16.17
N MET A 58 16.11 0.06 -15.67
CA MET A 58 14.80 -0.56 -15.45
C MET A 58 13.76 0.54 -15.42
N ASP A 59 12.66 0.37 -16.14
CA ASP A 59 11.58 1.35 -16.20
C ASP A 59 10.90 1.49 -14.82
N GLY A 60 10.56 2.71 -14.42
CA GLY A 60 9.84 2.98 -13.18
C GLY A 60 8.48 2.28 -13.10
N LEU A 61 7.81 2.03 -14.23
CA LEU A 61 6.58 1.23 -14.27
C LEU A 61 6.83 -0.25 -13.93
N GLU A 62 7.99 -0.81 -14.31
CA GLU A 62 8.38 -2.17 -13.92
C GLU A 62 8.71 -2.23 -12.42
N VAL A 63 9.38 -1.20 -11.89
CA VAL A 63 9.64 -1.06 -10.45
C VAL A 63 8.33 -1.01 -9.67
N LEU A 64 7.36 -0.21 -10.14
CA LEU A 64 6.02 -0.13 -9.55
C LEU A 64 5.36 -1.51 -9.48
N GLN A 65 5.33 -2.25 -10.59
CA GLN A 65 4.72 -3.59 -10.61
C GLN A 65 5.34 -4.52 -9.58
N LYS A 66 6.67 -4.58 -9.53
CA LYS A 66 7.40 -5.41 -8.55
C LYS A 66 7.15 -4.99 -7.11
N ILE A 67 7.07 -3.68 -6.83
CA ILE A 67 6.70 -3.19 -5.49
C ILE A 67 5.29 -3.62 -5.13
N MET A 68 4.33 -3.51 -6.06
CA MET A 68 2.94 -3.89 -5.82
C MET A 68 2.76 -5.40 -5.59
N GLU A 69 3.62 -6.25 -6.18
CA GLU A 69 3.68 -7.69 -5.90
C GLU A 69 4.18 -7.99 -4.48
N ILE A 70 5.12 -7.19 -3.96
CA ILE A 70 5.70 -7.36 -2.62
C ILE A 70 4.79 -6.77 -1.54
N SER A 71 4.24 -5.57 -1.78
CA SER A 71 3.42 -4.83 -0.82
C SER A 71 2.42 -3.91 -1.51
N THR A 72 1.14 -4.20 -1.36
CA THR A 72 0.04 -3.35 -1.83
C THR A 72 -0.31 -2.21 -0.85
N VAL A 73 0.33 -2.16 0.32
CA VAL A 73 0.04 -1.18 1.37
C VAL A 73 0.93 0.06 1.24
N THR A 74 2.14 -0.10 0.70
CA THR A 74 3.09 1.00 0.58
C THR A 74 2.76 1.86 -0.63
N PRO A 75 2.35 3.13 -0.46
CA PRO A 75 2.05 3.99 -1.60
C PRO A 75 3.30 4.29 -2.43
N VAL A 76 3.14 4.22 -3.75
CA VAL A 76 4.18 4.58 -4.73
C VAL A 76 3.72 5.80 -5.51
N VAL A 77 4.49 6.88 -5.48
CA VAL A 77 4.25 8.11 -6.25
C VAL A 77 5.23 8.13 -7.41
N MET A 78 4.69 8.19 -8.62
CA MET A 78 5.50 8.23 -9.83
C MET A 78 5.88 9.67 -10.17
N ILE A 79 7.11 9.88 -10.63
CA ILE A 79 7.64 11.17 -11.06
C ILE A 79 8.04 11.07 -12.54
N SER A 80 7.71 12.04 -13.38
CA SER A 80 8.17 12.04 -14.78
C SER A 80 8.26 13.45 -15.35
N GLY A 81 9.28 13.71 -16.16
CA GLY A 81 9.41 14.96 -16.93
C GLY A 81 8.82 14.91 -18.34
N HIS A 82 8.32 13.76 -18.79
CA HIS A 82 7.60 13.64 -20.06
C HIS A 82 6.14 13.30 -19.73
N GLY A 83 5.36 14.34 -19.39
CA GLY A 83 3.98 14.28 -18.93
C GLY A 83 2.97 13.87 -20.01
N ASN A 84 3.14 12.69 -20.59
CA ASN A 84 2.06 12.10 -21.37
C ASN A 84 0.98 11.60 -20.40
N ILE A 85 -0.24 12.15 -20.52
CA ILE A 85 -1.42 11.76 -19.74
C ILE A 85 -1.60 10.23 -19.75
N ASP A 86 -1.32 9.59 -20.89
CA ASP A 86 -1.42 8.14 -21.05
C ASP A 86 -0.55 7.37 -20.06
N THR A 87 0.70 7.80 -19.86
CA THR A 87 1.63 7.16 -18.92
C THR A 87 1.21 7.38 -17.47
N ALA A 88 0.70 8.56 -17.13
CA ALA A 88 0.15 8.82 -15.81
C ALA A 88 -1.07 7.94 -15.52
N VAL A 89 -1.99 7.81 -16.50
CA VAL A 89 -3.16 6.93 -16.40
C VAL A 89 -2.73 5.47 -16.27
N GLU A 90 -1.72 5.03 -17.02
CA GLU A 90 -1.18 3.68 -16.92
C GLU A 90 -0.57 3.39 -15.54
N ALA A 91 0.21 4.33 -14.99
CA ALA A 91 0.79 4.21 -13.65
C ALA A 91 -0.30 4.03 -12.58
N ILE A 92 -1.36 4.85 -12.61
CA ILE A 92 -2.48 4.75 -11.67
C ILE A 92 -3.19 3.39 -11.83
N LYS A 93 -3.44 2.93 -13.07
CA LYS A 93 -4.05 1.61 -13.32
C LYS A 93 -3.19 0.47 -12.78
N LYS A 94 -1.86 0.61 -12.81
CA LYS A 94 -0.90 -0.36 -12.26
C LYS A 94 -0.75 -0.27 -10.72
N GLY A 95 -1.45 0.64 -10.07
CA GLY A 95 -1.50 0.74 -8.61
C GLY A 95 -0.66 1.85 -7.99
N ALA A 96 -0.11 2.77 -8.80
CA ALA A 96 0.50 3.98 -8.26
C ALA A 96 -0.54 4.78 -7.46
N TYR A 97 -0.08 5.41 -6.38
CA TYR A 97 -0.90 6.28 -5.55
C TYR A 97 -1.22 7.60 -6.26
N ASP A 98 -0.21 8.23 -6.84
CA ASP A 98 -0.30 9.52 -7.54
C ASP A 98 0.86 9.65 -8.54
N PHE A 99 0.75 10.66 -9.40
CA PHE A 99 1.74 11.02 -10.41
C PHE A 99 2.08 12.51 -10.33
N LEU A 100 3.38 12.81 -10.28
CA LEU A 100 3.94 14.17 -10.26
C LEU A 100 4.76 14.42 -11.53
N GLU A 101 4.52 15.58 -12.15
CA GLU A 101 5.23 16.01 -13.35
C GLU A 101 6.47 16.82 -12.95
N LYS A 102 7.61 16.61 -13.63
CA LYS A 102 8.78 17.50 -13.53
C LYS A 102 8.53 18.73 -14.42
N PRO A 103 8.83 19.96 -13.98
CA PRO A 103 9.54 20.30 -12.74
C PRO A 103 8.66 20.14 -11.50
N LEU A 104 9.23 19.52 -10.46
CA LEU A 104 8.51 19.20 -9.23
C LEU A 104 8.17 20.48 -8.45
N ASP A 105 6.87 20.72 -8.25
CA ASP A 105 6.40 21.65 -7.23
C ASP A 105 6.55 21.00 -5.85
N LEU A 106 7.46 21.55 -5.03
CA LEU A 106 7.76 21.05 -3.69
C LEU A 106 6.54 21.06 -2.77
N ASN A 107 5.67 22.07 -2.86
CA ASN A 107 4.45 22.12 -2.05
C ASN A 107 3.52 20.99 -2.43
N ARG A 108 3.34 20.76 -3.74
CA ARG A 108 2.51 19.66 -4.24
C ARG A 108 3.09 18.31 -3.80
N LEU A 109 4.40 18.12 -3.91
CA LEU A 109 5.08 16.91 -3.44
C LEU A 109 4.81 16.64 -1.96
N LEU A 110 5.01 17.62 -1.09
CA LEU A 110 4.80 17.46 0.35
C LEU A 110 3.34 17.16 0.71
N ILE A 111 2.38 17.79 0.02
CA ILE A 111 0.95 17.51 0.17
C ILE A 111 0.65 16.07 -0.27
N THR A 112 1.14 15.63 -1.43
CA THR A 112 0.96 14.27 -1.94
C THR A 112 1.55 13.24 -0.96
N ILE A 113 2.75 13.48 -0.44
CA ILE A 113 3.40 12.60 0.56
C ILE A 113 2.55 12.48 1.83
N ARG A 114 2.09 13.61 2.38
CA ARG A 114 1.24 13.62 3.58
C ARG A 114 -0.04 12.81 3.37
N ASN A 115 -0.76 13.09 2.29
CA ASN A 115 -2.01 12.39 1.96
C ASN A 115 -1.80 10.88 1.73
N ALA A 116 -0.69 10.51 1.07
CA ALA A 116 -0.35 9.12 0.82
C ALA A 116 -0.08 8.34 2.11
N MET A 117 0.67 8.94 3.04
CA MET A 117 0.94 8.33 4.35
C MET A 117 -0.33 8.20 5.19
N ASP A 118 -1.22 9.21 5.17
CA ASP A 118 -2.50 9.16 5.89
C ASP A 118 -3.39 8.03 5.36
N LYS A 119 -3.46 7.84 4.03
CA LYS A 119 -4.19 6.71 3.44
C LYS A 119 -3.61 5.36 3.86
N SER A 120 -2.29 5.22 3.88
CA SER A 120 -1.62 3.98 4.33
C SER A 120 -1.94 3.67 5.81
N SER A 121 -1.95 4.70 6.66
CA SER A 121 -2.35 4.57 8.07
C SER A 121 -3.80 4.10 8.21
N LEU A 122 -4.73 4.68 7.45
CA LEU A 122 -6.15 4.27 7.45
C LEU A 122 -6.36 2.83 6.98
N ILE A 123 -5.66 2.41 5.91
CA ILE A 123 -5.73 1.04 5.40
C ILE A 123 -5.20 0.07 6.47
N THR A 124 -4.07 0.39 7.08
CA THR A 124 -3.44 -0.43 8.14
C THR A 124 -4.37 -0.56 9.35
N GLN A 125 -4.97 0.55 9.79
CA GLN A 125 -5.93 0.53 10.90
C GLN A 125 -7.16 -0.32 10.57
N THR A 126 -7.71 -0.19 9.36
CA THR A 126 -8.85 -0.99 8.91
C THR A 126 -8.52 -2.48 8.87
N GLN A 127 -7.33 -2.86 8.39
CA GLN A 127 -6.86 -4.25 8.39
C GLN A 127 -6.66 -4.79 9.81
N VAL A 128 -6.09 -4.00 10.72
CA VAL A 128 -5.91 -4.39 12.13
C VAL A 128 -7.26 -4.55 12.84
N LEU A 129 -8.20 -3.64 12.61
CA LEU A 129 -9.55 -3.70 13.16
C LEU A 129 -10.30 -4.94 12.64
N ARG A 130 -10.29 -5.18 11.33
CA ARG A 130 -10.89 -6.40 10.73
C ARG A 130 -10.28 -7.67 11.31
N LYS A 131 -8.95 -7.73 11.49
CA LYS A 131 -8.27 -8.87 12.12
C LYS A 131 -8.66 -9.06 13.59
N LYS A 132 -8.83 -7.97 14.36
CA LYS A 132 -9.28 -8.04 15.76
C LYS A 132 -10.72 -8.54 15.86
N VAL A 133 -11.61 -8.02 15.02
CA VAL A 133 -13.01 -8.46 14.95
C VAL A 133 -13.09 -9.93 14.56
N SER A 134 -12.37 -10.36 13.52
CA SER A 134 -12.37 -11.77 13.09
C SER A 134 -11.87 -12.75 14.16
N LYS A 135 -10.94 -12.34 15.04
CA LYS A 135 -10.48 -13.16 16.17
C LYS A 135 -11.45 -13.22 17.35
N MET A 136 -12.36 -12.25 17.47
CA MET A 136 -13.32 -12.22 18.58
C MET A 136 -14.50 -13.18 18.38
N TYR A 137 -14.79 -13.58 17.14
CA TYR A 137 -15.96 -14.40 16.79
C TYR A 137 -15.58 -15.79 16.27
N GLU A 138 -14.51 -16.39 16.79
CA GLU A 138 -14.14 -17.76 16.44
C GLU A 138 -15.02 -18.75 17.23
N ILE A 139 -15.82 -19.55 16.53
CA ILE A 139 -16.60 -20.64 17.15
C ILE A 139 -15.61 -21.71 17.63
N ILE A 140 -15.51 -21.90 18.94
CA ILE A 140 -14.60 -22.88 19.56
C ILE A 140 -15.29 -24.24 19.72
N GLY A 141 -14.57 -25.32 19.44
CA GLY A 141 -15.02 -26.70 19.69
C GLY A 141 -14.99 -27.59 18.44
N GLU A 142 -14.85 -28.89 18.66
CA GLU A 142 -14.67 -29.90 17.60
C GLU A 142 -15.82 -30.93 17.56
N SER A 143 -16.91 -30.67 18.27
CA SER A 143 -18.06 -31.58 18.29
C SER A 143 -18.72 -31.66 16.91
N GLU A 144 -19.32 -32.81 16.61
CA GLU A 144 -20.04 -33.03 15.36
C GLU A 144 -21.14 -31.98 15.12
N ALA A 145 -21.82 -31.55 16.19
CA ALA A 145 -22.84 -30.50 16.13
C ALA A 145 -22.26 -29.14 15.69
N ILE A 146 -21.08 -28.77 16.21
CA ILE A 146 -20.42 -27.52 15.82
C ILE A 146 -19.87 -27.59 14.38
N ASN A 147 -19.36 -28.74 13.95
CA ASN A 147 -18.93 -28.92 12.56
C ASN A 147 -20.11 -28.76 11.58
N LYS A 148 -21.29 -29.31 11.90
CA LYS A 148 -22.52 -29.09 11.11
C LYS A 148 -22.93 -27.62 11.05
N VAL A 149 -22.78 -26.89 12.15
CA VAL A 149 -23.05 -25.44 12.16
C VAL A 149 -22.06 -24.69 11.26
N ARG A 150 -20.77 -25.00 11.30
CA ARG A 150 -19.75 -24.40 10.40
C ARG A 150 -20.07 -24.67 8.94
N GLU A 151 -20.36 -25.91 8.57
CA GLU A 151 -20.75 -26.28 7.21
C GLU A 151 -22.01 -25.52 6.73
N MET A 152 -22.98 -25.33 7.62
CA MET A 152 -24.19 -24.57 7.31
C MET A 152 -23.90 -23.08 7.11
N ILE A 153 -23.03 -22.49 7.95
CA ILE A 153 -22.56 -21.12 7.79
C ILE A 153 -21.86 -20.95 6.44
N ASP A 154 -20.89 -21.82 6.10
CA ASP A 154 -20.13 -21.73 4.85
C ASP A 154 -21.03 -21.79 3.61
N ARG A 155 -22.12 -22.57 3.68
CA ARG A 155 -23.08 -22.70 2.59
C ARG A 155 -24.01 -21.50 2.45
N ILE A 156 -24.43 -20.90 3.56
CA ILE A 156 -25.47 -19.84 3.58
C ILE A 156 -24.86 -18.43 3.56
N ALA A 157 -23.68 -18.23 4.16
CA ALA A 157 -22.98 -16.95 4.22
C ALA A 157 -22.79 -16.21 2.88
N PRO A 158 -22.56 -16.87 1.72
CA PRO A 158 -22.45 -16.16 0.44
C PRO A 158 -23.80 -15.73 -0.16
N THR A 159 -24.93 -16.00 0.50
CA THR A 159 -26.27 -15.70 0.00
C THR A 159 -26.90 -14.50 0.73
N GLU A 160 -27.85 -13.83 0.08
CA GLU A 160 -28.68 -12.78 0.72
C GLU A 160 -29.93 -13.34 1.42
N ALA A 161 -29.98 -14.65 1.68
CA ALA A 161 -31.13 -15.28 2.32
C ALA A 161 -31.27 -14.80 3.78
N ARG A 162 -32.52 -14.57 4.22
CA ARG A 162 -32.79 -14.30 5.64
C ARG A 162 -32.64 -15.59 6.44
N VAL A 163 -31.85 -15.55 7.50
CA VAL A 163 -31.56 -16.70 8.38
C VAL A 163 -32.22 -16.51 9.73
N LEU A 164 -32.81 -17.58 10.27
CA LEU A 164 -33.31 -17.64 11.64
C LEU A 164 -32.39 -18.54 12.48
N ILE A 165 -31.75 -17.97 13.49
CA ILE A 165 -30.87 -18.69 14.42
C ILE A 165 -31.64 -18.98 15.71
N THR A 166 -31.66 -20.24 16.14
CA THR A 166 -32.37 -20.68 17.36
C THR A 166 -31.42 -21.36 18.34
N GLY A 167 -31.79 -21.39 19.62
CA GLY A 167 -30.96 -21.95 20.69
C GLY A 167 -31.27 -21.33 22.05
N ALA A 168 -30.86 -22.00 23.13
CA ALA A 168 -31.05 -21.52 24.49
C ALA A 168 -30.22 -20.25 24.79
N ASN A 169 -30.46 -19.59 25.92
CA ASN A 169 -29.67 -18.42 26.33
C ASN A 169 -28.22 -18.82 26.61
N GLY A 170 -27.27 -18.02 26.13
CA GLY A 170 -25.83 -18.26 26.30
C GLY A 170 -25.20 -19.25 25.30
N THR A 171 -25.92 -19.74 24.29
CA THR A 171 -25.38 -20.70 23.30
C THR A 171 -24.58 -20.07 22.15
N GLY A 172 -24.30 -18.75 22.19
CA GLY A 172 -23.54 -18.06 21.13
C GLY A 172 -24.32 -17.89 19.81
N LYS A 173 -25.54 -17.36 19.88
CA LYS A 173 -26.37 -17.04 18.69
C LYS A 173 -25.98 -15.71 18.01
N GLU A 174 -25.21 -14.87 18.71
CA GLU A 174 -24.65 -13.59 18.25
C GLU A 174 -23.15 -13.75 18.03
#